data_AF-N1UJL2-F1
#
_entry.id   AF-N1UJL2-F1
#
_cell.length_a   1.000
_cell.length_b   1.000
_cell.length_c   1.000
_cell.angle_alpha   90.00
_cell.angle_beta   90.00
_cell.angle_gamma   90.00
#
_symmetry.space_group_name_H-M   'P 1'
#
loop_
_entity.id
_entity.type
_entity.pdbx_description
1 polymer ?
#
loop_
_entity_poly.entity_id
_entity_poly.type
_entity_poly.pdbx_seq_one_letter_code
_entity_poly.pdbx_strand_id
1 'polypeptide(L)'
;MKRKFLFFLLVIISFFLLGIGLYNALNSGKIWFVYPSTSQYPIRGIDVSNHQGKIDWTLVPKSEISFVYIKATEGRDFKDKSFHLNWKKA
;
A
#
# COMPACT_ATOMS: atom_id res chain seq x y z
N MET A 1 15.54 9.36 42.05
CA MET A 1 14.33 9.90 41.37
C MET A 1 14.55 10.12 39.87
N LYS A 2 15.61 10.81 39.43
CA LYS A 2 15.91 11.08 38.00
C LYS A 2 16.00 9.83 37.09
N ARG A 3 16.61 8.73 37.55
CA ARG A 3 16.75 7.48 36.75
C ARG A 3 15.42 6.74 36.51
N LYS A 4 14.50 6.75 37.48
CA LYS A 4 13.14 6.21 37.32
C LYS A 4 12.30 7.09 36.38
N PHE A 5 12.48 8.41 36.45
CA PHE A 5 11.85 9.36 35.54
C PHE A 5 12.35 9.19 34.09
N LEU A 6 13.66 9.05 33.88
CA LEU A 6 14.22 8.75 32.55
C LEU A 6 13.68 7.44 31.99
N PHE A 7 13.60 6.39 32.81
CA PHE A 7 13.04 5.11 32.38
C PHE A 7 11.57 5.27 31.94
N PHE A 8 10.76 5.98 32.72
CA PHE A 8 9.37 6.24 32.39
C PHE A 8 9.22 7.05 31.08
N LEU A 9 10.07 8.06 30.89
CA LEU A 9 10.11 8.85 29.66
C LEU A 9 10.46 7.99 28.44
N LEU A 10 11.45 7.09 28.55
CA LEU A 10 11.84 6.17 27.48
C LEU A 10 10.70 5.21 27.12
N VAL A 11 9.95 4.73 28.11
CA VAL A 11 8.77 3.88 27.87
C VAL A 11 7.71 4.65 27.09
N ILE A 12 7.39 5.89 27.49
CA ILE A 12 6.42 6.73 26.77
C ILE A 12 6.87 6.97 25.32
N ILE A 13 8.14 7.31 25.11
CA ILE A 13 8.70 7.52 23.76
C ILE A 13 8.59 6.24 22.94
N SER A 14 8.89 5.08 23.53
CA SER A 14 8.76 3.79 22.85
C SER A 14 7.31 3.50 22.42
N PHE A 15 6.32 3.72 23.29
CA PHE A 15 4.91 3.59 22.93
C PHE A 15 4.48 4.55 21.84
N PHE A 16 4.97 5.79 21.88
CA PHE A 16 4.68 6.79 20.85
C PHE A 16 5.26 6.39 19.49
N LEU A 17 6.51 5.92 19.46
CA LEU A 17 7.14 5.41 18.24
C LEU A 17 6.44 4.17 17.70
N LEU A 18 6.00 3.25 18.56
CA LEU A 18 5.19 2.10 18.18
C LEU A 18 3.85 2.54 17.58
N GLY A 19 3.18 3.51 18.19
CA GLY A 19 1.92 4.06 17.68
C GLY A 19 2.09 4.69 16.29
N ILE A 20 3.14 5.48 16.08
CA ILE A 20 3.49 6.04 14.76
C ILE A 20 3.76 4.93 13.75
N GLY A 21 4.54 3.92 14.12
CA GLY A 21 4.83 2.77 13.26
C GLY A 21 3.57 2.04 12.84
N LEU A 22 2.66 1.78 13.78
CA LEU A 22 1.38 1.12 13.52
C LEU A 22 0.48 1.96 12.61
N TYR A 23 0.36 3.26 12.89
CA TYR A 23 -0.42 4.18 12.05
C TYR A 23 0.08 4.17 10.60
N ASN A 24 1.40 4.25 10.39
CA ASN A 24 1.98 4.19 9.06
C ASN A 24 1.74 2.83 8.37
N ALA A 25 1.82 1.72 9.11
CA ALA A 25 1.56 0.39 8.57
C ALA A 25 0.11 0.19 8.13
N LEU A 26 -0.85 0.73 8.89
CA LEU A 26 -2.27 0.73 8.53
C LEU A 26 -2.54 1.65 7.32
N ASN A 27 -2.02 2.88 7.35
CA ASN A 27 -2.24 3.87 6.28
C ASN A 27 -1.60 3.45 4.94
N SER A 28 -0.49 2.70 4.98
CA SER A 28 0.15 2.15 3.78
C SER A 28 -0.46 0.84 3.28
N GLY A 29 -1.47 0.30 3.97
CA GLY A 29 -2.10 -0.98 3.61
C GLY A 29 -1.26 -2.22 3.90
N LYS A 30 -0.11 -2.09 4.57
CA LYS A 30 0.72 -3.24 5.00
C LYS A 30 -0.01 -4.11 6.01
N ILE A 31 -0.80 -3.46 6.86
CA ILE A 31 -1.73 -4.12 7.77
C ILE A 31 -3.13 -3.71 7.33
N TRP A 32 -3.83 -4.63 6.65
CA TRP A 32 -5.22 -4.46 6.28
C TRP A 32 -5.98 -5.75 6.61
N PHE A 33 -7.11 -5.63 7.29
CA PHE A 33 -7.82 -6.78 7.86
C PHE A 33 -8.79 -7.45 6.87
N VAL A 34 -8.92 -6.89 5.66
CA VAL A 34 -9.95 -7.31 4.68
C VAL A 34 -9.34 -8.06 3.48
N TYR A 35 -8.07 -8.48 3.56
CA TYR A 35 -7.48 -9.27 2.47
C TYR A 35 -8.09 -10.69 2.43
N PRO A 36 -8.63 -11.13 1.27
CA PRO A 36 -9.09 -12.50 1.11
C PRO A 36 -7.98 -13.51 1.37
N SER A 37 -8.35 -14.70 1.86
CA SER A 37 -7.40 -15.79 2.09
C SER A 37 -6.64 -16.13 0.80
N THR A 38 -5.31 -16.14 0.88
CA THR A 38 -4.45 -16.49 -0.26
C THR A 38 -4.52 -17.96 -0.63
N SER A 39 -4.89 -18.84 0.31
CA SER A 39 -5.08 -20.26 0.03
C SER A 39 -6.40 -20.53 -0.67
N GLN A 40 -7.46 -19.76 -0.36
CA GLN A 40 -8.76 -19.89 -1.01
C GLN A 40 -8.83 -19.13 -2.33
N TYR A 41 -8.12 -18.00 -2.44
CA TYR A 41 -8.09 -17.12 -3.61
C TYR A 41 -6.63 -16.88 -4.05
N PRO A 42 -5.97 -17.89 -4.65
CA PRO A 42 -4.54 -17.82 -4.98
C PRO A 42 -4.26 -16.89 -6.17
N ILE A 43 -5.21 -16.70 -7.08
CA ILE A 43 -5.08 -15.78 -8.21
C ILE A 43 -5.49 -14.39 -7.75
N ARG A 44 -4.52 -13.48 -7.69
CA ARG A 44 -4.72 -12.12 -7.16
C ARG A 44 -4.21 -11.10 -8.15
N GLY A 45 -4.74 -9.89 -8.03
CA GLY A 45 -4.36 -8.78 -8.87
C GLY A 45 -4.46 -7.46 -8.14
N ILE A 46 -4.04 -6.40 -8.83
CA ILE A 46 -4.16 -5.01 -8.38
C ILE A 46 -4.98 -4.21 -9.38
N ASP A 47 -5.54 -3.09 -8.95
CA ASP A 47 -6.06 -2.06 -9.84
C ASP A 47 -5.17 -0.80 -9.77
N VAL A 48 -4.98 -0.15 -10.91
CA VAL A 48 -4.14 1.05 -11.03
C VAL A 48 -4.80 2.10 -11.91
N SER A 49 -4.46 3.36 -11.63
CA SER A 49 -4.92 4.55 -12.34
C SER A 49 -3.86 5.65 -12.27
N ASN A 50 -4.17 6.85 -12.75
CA ASN A 50 -3.31 8.01 -12.54
C ASN A 50 -3.12 8.38 -11.05
N HIS A 51 -4.02 7.97 -10.15
CA HIS A 51 -3.94 8.30 -8.72
C HIS A 51 -2.70 7.70 -8.04
N GLN A 52 -2.17 6.59 -8.56
CA GLN A 52 -0.94 5.96 -8.08
C GLN A 52 0.33 6.71 -8.54
N GLY A 53 0.21 7.72 -9.40
CA GLY A 53 1.35 8.40 -10.01
C GLY A 53 2.13 7.49 -10.96
N LYS A 54 3.44 7.71 -11.07
CA LYS A 54 4.33 6.89 -11.91
C LYS A 54 4.67 5.60 -11.18
N ILE A 55 4.20 4.48 -11.71
CA ILE A 55 4.47 3.14 -11.16
C ILE A 55 5.81 2.63 -11.68
N ASP A 56 6.65 2.17 -10.75
CA ASP A 56 7.80 1.34 -11.07
C ASP A 56 7.38 -0.13 -11.11
N TRP A 57 7.04 -0.60 -12.32
CA TRP A 57 6.60 -1.97 -12.56
C TRP A 57 7.65 -3.03 -12.25
N THR A 58 8.93 -2.65 -12.11
CA THR A 58 9.99 -3.60 -11.71
C THR A 58 9.91 -3.98 -10.23
N LEU A 59 9.29 -3.13 -9.42
CA LEU A 59 9.09 -3.36 -7.98
C LEU A 59 7.79 -4.10 -7.67
N VAL A 60 6.94 -4.34 -8.68
CA VAL A 60 5.68 -5.09 -8.49
C VAL A 60 6.01 -6.58 -8.32
N PRO A 61 5.56 -7.24 -7.23
CA PRO A 61 5.90 -8.64 -6.96
C PRO A 61 5.14 -9.59 -7.90
N LYS A 62 5.76 -9.93 -9.04
CA LYS A 62 5.16 -10.79 -10.07
C LYS A 62 4.79 -12.20 -9.59
N SER A 63 5.38 -12.66 -8.49
CA SER A 63 5.02 -13.94 -7.83
C SER A 63 3.70 -13.86 -7.07
N GLU A 64 3.22 -12.66 -6.74
CA GLU A 64 2.01 -12.46 -5.93
C GLU A 64 0.86 -11.84 -6.72
N ILE A 65 1.16 -11.11 -7.80
CA ILE A 65 0.21 -10.41 -8.66
C ILE A 65 0.16 -11.09 -10.03
N SER A 66 -0.96 -11.75 -10.32
CA SER A 66 -1.19 -12.49 -11.57
C SER A 66 -1.86 -11.64 -12.66
N PHE A 67 -2.58 -10.58 -12.28
CA PHE A 67 -3.27 -9.71 -13.22
C PHE A 67 -3.35 -8.27 -12.69
N VAL A 68 -3.63 -7.33 -13.60
CA VAL A 68 -3.78 -5.91 -13.28
C VAL A 68 -4.96 -5.33 -14.04
N TYR A 69 -5.86 -4.64 -13.34
CA TYR A 69 -6.84 -3.76 -13.96
C TYR A 69 -6.26 -2.36 -14.09
N ILE A 70 -6.32 -1.78 -15.29
CA ILE A 70 -5.78 -0.45 -15.56
C ILE A 70 -6.95 0.45 -15.96
N LYS A 71 -7.23 1.47 -15.14
CA LYS A 71 -8.26 2.46 -15.44
C LYS A 71 -7.95 3.14 -16.76
N ALA A 72 -8.90 3.10 -17.69
CA ALA A 72 -8.80 3.75 -19.00
C ALA A 72 -9.54 5.09 -19.05
N THR A 73 -10.78 5.11 -18.55
CA THR A 73 -11.71 6.24 -18.67
C THR A 73 -12.59 6.38 -17.42
N GLU A 74 -13.22 7.54 -17.25
CA GLU A 74 -14.27 7.78 -16.25
C GLU A 74 -15.36 8.70 -16.83
N GLY A 75 -16.62 8.29 -16.70
CA GLY A 75 -17.74 9.04 -17.27
C GLY A 75 -17.62 9.21 -18.79
N ARG A 76 -18.01 10.40 -19.28
CA ARG A 76 -18.02 10.72 -20.72
C ARG A 76 -16.67 11.23 -21.22
N ASP A 77 -16.03 12.10 -20.44
CA ASP A 77 -14.97 12.99 -20.96
C ASP A 77 -13.60 12.78 -20.32
N PHE A 78 -13.49 11.94 -19.27
CA PHE A 78 -12.21 11.69 -18.62
C PHE A 78 -11.50 10.49 -19.22
N LYS A 79 -10.26 10.70 -19.66
CA LYS A 79 -9.29 9.66 -20.04
C LYS A 79 -8.15 9.66 -19.03
N ASP A 80 -7.82 8.49 -18.51
CA ASP A 80 -6.73 8.35 -17.56
C ASP A 80 -5.39 8.58 -18.25
N LYS A 81 -4.67 9.61 -17.80
CA LYS A 81 -3.40 10.05 -18.41
C LYS A 81 -2.30 8.98 -18.30
N SER A 82 -2.42 8.06 -17.34
CA SER A 82 -1.44 6.99 -17.11
C SER A 82 -1.79 5.69 -17.84
N PHE A 83 -2.98 5.57 -18.45
CA PHE A 83 -3.44 4.33 -19.09
C PHE A 83 -2.42 3.75 -20.07
N HIS A 84 -1.99 4.53 -21.07
CA HIS A 84 -1.06 4.02 -22.10
C HIS A 84 0.29 3.59 -21.51
N LEU A 85 0.79 4.33 -20.51
CA LEU A 85 2.06 4.00 -19.87
C LEU A 85 1.95 2.72 -19.04
N ASN A 86 0.88 2.60 -18.25
CA ASN A 86 0.62 1.42 -17.43
C ASN A 86 0.36 0.20 -18.31
N TRP A 87 -0.45 0.33 -19.36
CA TRP A 87 -0.77 -0.75 -20.30
C TRP A 87 0.49 -1.33 -20.98
N LYS A 88 1.44 -0.46 -21.33
CA LYS A 88 2.67 -0.89 -22.01
C LYS A 88 3.68 -1.56 -21.05
N LYS A 89 3.61 -1.27 -19.76
CA LYS A 89 4.66 -1.63 -18.78
C LYS A 89 4.28 -2.71 -17.78
N ALA A 90 2.99 -2.87 -17.50
CA ALA A 90 2.47 -3.98 -16.71
C ALA A 90 2.78 -5.31 -17.40
#